data_AF-A0A6B3GGX1-F1
#
_entry.id   AF-A0A6B3GGX1-F1
#
_cell.length_a   1.000
_cell.length_b   1.000
_cell.length_c   1.000
_cell.angle_alpha   90.00
_cell.angle_beta   90.00
_cell.angle_gamma   90.00
#
_symmetry.space_group_name_H-M   'P 1'
#
loop_
_entity.id
_entity.type
_entity.pdbx_description
1 polymer ?
#
loop_
_entity_poly.entity_id
_entity_poly.type
_entity_poly.pdbx_seq_one_letter_code
_entity_poly.pdbx_strand_id
1 'polypeptide(L)'
;RSTVGTATDANAMLRILFSRLGKPHIGPPGAFAFNVPSVTASGAITVERGNKKTEKATFSRTGGMCPRCEGRGSVSDIDLTQLYDDSKSIAEGAFTIPGWKSDSWWTVRIYAESGFLDPNKP
;
A
#
# COMPACT_ATOMS: atom_id res chain seq x y z
N ARG A 1 -25.92 -24.89 2.87
CA ARG A 1 -24.82 -24.40 3.75
C ARG A 1 -23.79 -23.75 2.85
N SER A 2 -23.67 -22.42 2.90
CA SER A 2 -22.96 -21.64 1.88
C SER A 2 -21.44 -21.85 1.91
N THR A 3 -20.85 -21.91 0.72
CA THR A 3 -19.40 -21.98 0.46
C THR A 3 -18.63 -20.84 1.15
N VAL A 4 -19.20 -19.63 1.14
CA VAL A 4 -18.61 -18.43 1.77
C VAL A 4 -18.52 -18.58 3.30
N GLY A 5 -19.56 -19.08 3.96
CA GLY A 5 -19.56 -19.30 5.41
C GLY A 5 -18.52 -20.36 5.81
N THR A 6 -18.43 -21.44 5.04
CA THR A 6 -17.46 -22.51 5.28
C THR A 6 -16.01 -22.01 5.08
N ALA A 7 -15.75 -21.21 4.06
CA ALA A 7 -14.44 -20.61 3.83
C ALA A 7 -14.05 -19.61 4.92
N THR A 8 -15.02 -18.84 5.42
CA THR A 8 -14.79 -17.85 6.49
C THR A 8 -14.47 -18.54 7.82
N ASP A 9 -15.19 -19.60 8.18
CA ASP A 9 -14.94 -20.39 9.39
C ASP A 9 -13.58 -21.09 9.34
N ALA A 10 -13.22 -21.67 8.18
CA ALA A 10 -11.94 -22.33 7.98
C ALA A 10 -10.76 -21.37 8.16
N ASN A 11 -10.89 -20.10 7.72
CA ASN A 11 -9.84 -19.11 7.83
C ASN A 11 -9.44 -18.81 9.30
N ALA A 12 -10.38 -18.82 10.24
CA ALA A 12 -10.05 -18.67 11.67
C ALA A 12 -9.20 -19.85 12.18
N MET A 13 -9.58 -21.08 11.81
CA MET A 13 -8.85 -22.29 12.20
C MET A 13 -7.45 -22.36 11.60
N LEU A 14 -7.31 -21.98 10.32
CA LEU A 14 -6.02 -21.94 9.63
C LEU A 14 -5.04 -20.96 10.29
N ARG A 15 -5.51 -19.77 10.69
CA ARG A 15 -4.66 -18.78 11.39
C ARG A 15 -4.11 -19.32 12.72
N ILE A 16 -4.92 -20.05 13.48
CA ILE A 16 -4.48 -20.70 14.72
C ILE A 16 -3.47 -21.80 14.40
N LEU A 17 -3.76 -22.65 13.42
CA LEU A 17 -2.89 -23.76 13.01
C LEU A 17 -1.49 -23.26 12.62
N PHE A 18 -1.41 -22.29 11.71
CA PHE A 18 -0.13 -21.72 11.26
C PHE A 18 0.59 -20.95 12.36
N SER A 19 -0.13 -20.27 13.26
CA SER A 19 0.52 -19.61 14.41
C SER A 19 1.21 -20.60 15.35
N ARG A 20 0.70 -21.82 15.49
CA ARG A 20 1.23 -22.82 16.43
C ARG A 20 2.24 -23.76 15.79
N LEU A 21 1.99 -24.18 14.55
CA LEU A 21 2.74 -25.26 13.89
C LEU A 21 3.48 -24.81 12.63
N GLY A 22 3.29 -23.55 12.19
CA GLY A 22 3.95 -23.01 11.01
C GLY A 22 5.47 -22.94 11.17
N LYS A 23 6.19 -23.40 10.15
CA LYS A 23 7.65 -23.30 10.04
C LYS A 23 7.98 -22.56 8.73
N PRO A 24 8.70 -21.42 8.78
CA PRO A 24 9.18 -20.72 9.97
C PRO A 24 8.03 -20.15 10.82
N HIS A 25 8.26 -19.97 12.13
CA HIS A 25 7.28 -19.35 13.02
C HIS A 25 7.23 -17.83 12.78
N ILE A 26 6.12 -17.34 12.25
CA ILE A 26 5.93 -15.92 11.89
C ILE A 26 5.35 -15.09 13.05
N GLY A 27 4.63 -15.73 13.98
CA GLY A 27 4.08 -15.06 15.16
C GLY A 27 2.64 -15.49 15.50
N PRO A 28 1.89 -14.64 16.23
CA PRO A 28 0.54 -14.96 16.71
C PRO A 28 -0.47 -15.04 15.55
N PRO A 29 -1.72 -15.52 15.78
CA PRO A 29 -2.76 -15.59 14.74
C PRO A 29 -3.01 -14.27 14.00
N GLY A 30 -2.77 -13.13 14.65
CA GLY A 30 -2.87 -11.79 14.03
C GLY A 30 -1.85 -11.55 12.91
N ALA A 31 -0.70 -12.23 12.94
CA ALA A 31 0.30 -12.18 11.87
C ALA A 31 -0.18 -12.88 10.58
N PHE A 32 -1.31 -13.58 10.63
CA PHE A 32 -1.95 -14.24 9.49
C PHE A 32 -3.34 -13.67 9.17
N ALA A 33 -3.72 -12.56 9.83
CA ALA A 33 -5.02 -11.93 9.62
C ALA A 33 -4.98 -10.98 8.41
N PHE A 34 -5.98 -11.09 7.53
CA PHE A 34 -6.10 -10.26 6.33
C PHE A 34 -6.39 -8.78 6.62
N ASN A 35 -6.85 -8.45 7.83
CA ASN A 35 -7.28 -7.11 8.23
C ASN A 35 -6.42 -6.48 9.34
N VAL A 36 -5.29 -7.09 9.72
CA VAL A 36 -4.41 -6.58 10.77
C VAL A 36 -3.09 -6.13 10.15
N PRO A 37 -2.79 -4.82 10.12
CA PRO A 37 -1.52 -4.33 9.58
C PRO A 37 -0.37 -4.57 10.56
N SER A 38 0.84 -4.68 10.02
CA SER A 38 2.07 -4.60 10.82
C SER A 38 2.26 -3.18 11.35
N VAL A 39 2.62 -3.03 12.63
CA VAL A 39 2.81 -1.73 13.28
C VAL A 39 4.13 -1.69 14.02
N THR A 40 4.78 -0.52 14.00
CA THR A 40 5.98 -0.23 14.78
C THR A 40 5.74 1.00 15.64
N ALA A 41 6.02 0.90 16.93
CA ALA A 41 5.92 1.97 17.90
C ALA A 41 7.29 2.18 18.57
N SER A 42 7.62 3.42 18.90
CA SER A 42 8.80 3.74 19.71
C SER A 42 8.38 4.56 20.92
N GLY A 43 8.88 4.19 22.10
CA GLY A 43 8.56 4.84 23.37
C GLY A 43 9.76 4.83 24.31
N ALA A 44 9.61 5.39 25.50
CA ALA A 44 10.61 5.33 26.54
C ALA A 44 10.13 4.41 27.66
N ILE A 45 10.95 3.45 28.06
CA ILE A 45 10.69 2.59 29.22
C ILE A 45 11.52 3.13 30.38
N THR A 46 10.85 3.44 31.50
CA THR A 46 11.53 3.77 32.76
C THR A 46 11.45 2.53 33.65
N VAL A 47 12.62 1.95 33.97
CA VAL A 47 12.69 0.81 34.88
C VAL A 47 12.71 1.34 36.32
N GLU A 48 11.65 1.06 37.09
CA GLU A 48 11.51 1.55 38.47
C GLU A 48 12.40 0.80 39.49
N ARG A 49 12.91 -0.39 39.12
CA ARG A 49 13.71 -1.25 40.01
C ARG A 49 15.20 -1.11 39.71
N GLY A 50 15.95 -0.47 40.62
CA GLY A 50 17.39 -0.22 40.48
C GLY A 50 17.72 1.23 40.13
N ASN A 51 18.93 1.50 39.62
CA ASN A 51 19.31 2.82 39.10
C ASN A 51 18.32 3.25 38.02
N LYS A 52 17.48 4.25 38.32
CA LYS A 52 16.46 4.78 37.41
C LYS A 52 17.10 5.17 36.08
N LYS A 53 16.87 4.37 35.05
CA LYS A 53 17.35 4.61 33.69
C LYS A 53 16.16 4.58 32.75
N THR A 54 16.00 5.66 31.99
CA THR A 54 15.00 5.77 30.94
C THR A 54 15.68 5.41 29.62
N GLU A 55 15.19 4.35 28.98
CA GLU A 55 15.72 3.89 27.69
C GLU A 55 14.65 4.02 26.61
N LYS A 56 15.02 4.52 25.43
CA LYS A 56 14.15 4.47 24.26
C LYS A 56 14.07 3.01 23.79
N ALA A 57 12.87 2.48 23.71
CA ALA A 57 12.58 1.14 23.23
C ALA A 57 11.67 1.21 22.00
N THR A 58 11.95 0.35 21.03
CA THR A 58 11.11 0.17 19.85
C THR A 58 10.40 -1.17 19.94
N PHE A 59 9.10 -1.17 19.66
CA PHE A 59 8.24 -2.33 19.65
C PHE A 59 7.67 -2.51 18.25
N SER A 60 7.78 -3.70 17.68
CA SER A 60 7.14 -4.06 16.42
C SER A 60 6.15 -5.20 16.63
N ARG A 61 4.96 -5.09 16.04
CA ARG A 61 3.98 -6.18 15.99
C ARG A 61 3.68 -6.51 14.53
N THR A 62 4.00 -7.73 14.13
CA THR A 62 3.72 -8.27 12.80
C THR A 62 2.22 -8.55 12.65
N GLY A 63 1.62 -7.98 11.62
CA GLY A 63 0.25 -8.24 11.16
C GLY A 63 0.25 -8.89 9.77
N GLY A 64 -0.79 -9.66 9.45
CA GLY A 64 -0.90 -10.40 8.19
C GLY A 64 -1.38 -9.60 6.99
N MET A 65 -1.86 -8.37 7.20
CA MET A 65 -2.33 -7.49 6.15
C MET A 65 -1.18 -6.70 5.55
N CYS A 66 -0.97 -6.86 4.24
CA CYS A 66 -0.18 -5.90 3.47
C CYS A 66 -0.98 -4.58 3.35
N PRO A 67 -0.46 -3.44 3.82
CA PRO A 67 -1.19 -2.17 3.80
C PRO A 67 -1.41 -1.61 2.39
N ARG A 68 -0.63 -2.06 1.40
CA ARG A 68 -0.79 -1.64 0.00
C ARG A 68 -1.99 -2.31 -0.68
N CYS A 69 -2.26 -3.58 -0.37
CA CYS A 69 -3.33 -4.35 -1.00
C CYS A 69 -4.46 -4.73 -0.05
N GLU A 70 -4.46 -4.19 1.18
CA GLU A 70 -5.44 -4.49 2.22
C GLU A 70 -5.65 -6.00 2.44
N GLY A 71 -4.56 -6.78 2.31
CA GLY A 71 -4.60 -8.23 2.47
C GLY A 71 -5.32 -8.99 1.35
N ARG A 72 -5.67 -8.34 0.23
CA ARG A 72 -6.35 -8.95 -0.93
C ARG A 72 -5.39 -9.67 -1.87
N GLY A 73 -4.09 -9.40 -1.78
CA GLY A 73 -3.05 -10.01 -2.63
C GLY A 73 -2.92 -9.38 -4.03
N SER A 74 -3.90 -8.60 -4.47
CA SER A 74 -3.84 -7.78 -5.68
C SER A 74 -4.29 -6.35 -5.41
N VAL A 75 -3.79 -5.41 -6.19
CA VAL A 75 -4.16 -3.99 -6.17
C VAL A 75 -4.72 -3.66 -7.55
N SER A 76 -5.92 -3.09 -7.59
CA SER A 76 -6.43 -2.46 -8.81
C SER A 76 -5.85 -1.06 -8.88
N ASP A 77 -4.90 -0.86 -9.79
CA ASP A 77 -4.23 0.41 -10.00
C ASP A 77 -4.44 0.87 -11.46
N ILE A 78 -4.20 2.15 -11.71
CA ILE A 78 -4.30 2.71 -13.06
C ILE A 78 -3.01 2.43 -13.81
N ASP A 79 -3.13 1.85 -15.01
CA ASP A 79 -1.99 1.70 -15.92
C ASP A 79 -1.66 3.06 -16.56
N LEU A 80 -0.56 3.67 -16.10
CA LEU A 80 -0.10 4.97 -16.58
C LEU A 80 0.26 4.95 -18.07
N THR A 81 0.71 3.81 -18.60
CA THR A 81 1.06 3.67 -20.03
C THR A 81 -0.16 3.74 -20.94
N GLN A 82 -1.36 3.54 -20.39
CA GLN A 82 -2.63 3.75 -21.10
C GLN A 82 -3.09 5.22 -21.04
N LEU A 83 -2.50 6.04 -20.17
CA LEU A 83 -2.85 7.45 -20.01
C LEU A 83 -1.91 8.37 -20.79
N TYR A 84 -0.60 8.08 -20.81
CA TYR A 84 0.37 8.92 -21.49
C TYR A 84 1.60 8.15 -21.98
N ASP A 85 2.27 8.73 -22.97
CA ASP A 85 3.55 8.33 -23.53
C ASP A 85 4.64 9.24 -22.93
N ASP A 86 5.52 8.65 -22.10
CA ASP A 86 6.59 9.35 -21.39
C ASP A 86 7.77 9.76 -22.28
N SER A 87 7.76 9.33 -23.55
CA SER A 87 8.76 9.72 -24.54
C SER A 87 8.41 11.01 -25.29
N LYS A 88 7.19 11.52 -25.13
CA LYS A 88 6.68 12.70 -25.84
C LYS A 88 6.49 13.87 -24.90
N SER A 89 6.70 15.08 -25.43
CA SER A 89 6.32 16.30 -24.71
C SER A 89 4.80 16.49 -24.69
N ILE A 90 4.33 17.31 -23.75
CA ILE A 90 2.90 17.65 -23.64
C ILE A 90 2.41 18.35 -24.92
N ALA A 91 3.24 19.19 -25.54
CA ALA A 91 2.92 19.87 -26.79
C ALA A 91 2.79 18.90 -27.98
N GLU A 92 3.54 17.80 -27.98
CA GLU A 92 3.54 16.78 -29.04
C GLU A 92 2.43 15.72 -28.88
N GLY A 93 1.61 15.82 -27.83
CA GLY A 93 0.51 14.89 -27.58
C GLY A 93 0.94 13.65 -26.79
N ALA A 94 1.53 13.87 -25.62
CA ALA A 94 1.86 12.81 -24.67
C ALA A 94 0.63 12.02 -24.18
N PHE A 95 -0.56 12.64 -24.08
CA PHE A 95 -1.74 11.96 -23.55
C PHE A 95 -2.40 11.02 -24.58
N THR A 96 -2.57 9.76 -24.22
CA THR A 96 -3.26 8.73 -25.03
C THR A 96 -4.75 8.64 -24.71
N ILE A 97 -5.25 9.46 -23.80
CA ILE A 97 -6.65 9.49 -23.36
C ILE A 97 -7.55 9.95 -24.51
N PRO A 98 -8.60 9.20 -24.87
CA PRO A 98 -9.53 9.60 -25.91
C PRO A 98 -10.13 11.00 -25.65
N GLY A 99 -9.95 11.92 -26.59
CA GLY A 99 -10.44 13.31 -26.50
C GLY A 99 -9.45 14.32 -25.91
N TRP A 100 -8.30 13.87 -25.38
CA TRP A 100 -7.23 14.76 -24.91
C TRP A 100 -6.26 15.04 -26.03
N LYS A 101 -6.58 16.06 -26.84
CA LYS A 101 -5.71 16.53 -27.92
C LYS A 101 -4.79 17.63 -27.42
N SER A 102 -3.57 17.72 -27.95
CA SER A 102 -2.59 18.75 -27.58
C SER A 102 -3.07 20.18 -27.83
N ASP A 103 -3.98 20.38 -28.79
CA ASP A 103 -4.61 21.66 -29.11
C ASP A 103 -5.85 21.98 -28.25
N SER A 104 -6.30 21.03 -27.42
CA SER A 104 -7.52 21.18 -26.62
C SER A 104 -7.29 22.12 -25.45
N TRP A 105 -7.97 23.27 -25.49
CA TRP A 105 -7.90 24.32 -24.46
C TRP A 105 -8.13 23.77 -23.05
N TRP A 106 -9.18 22.97 -22.87
CA TRP A 106 -9.64 22.51 -21.57
C TRP A 106 -8.85 21.36 -20.96
N THR A 107 -8.07 20.62 -21.76
CA THR A 107 -7.42 19.39 -21.28
C THR A 107 -5.90 19.48 -21.27
N VAL A 108 -5.29 20.04 -22.33
CA VAL A 108 -3.82 20.07 -22.46
C VAL A 108 -3.27 21.48 -22.38
N ARG A 109 -3.94 22.45 -23.01
CA ARG A 109 -3.43 23.81 -23.14
C ARG A 109 -3.37 24.56 -21.80
N ILE A 110 -4.30 24.28 -20.88
CA ILE A 110 -4.24 24.80 -19.50
C ILE A 110 -2.91 24.44 -18.83
N TYR A 111 -2.39 23.23 -19.03
CA TYR A 111 -1.11 22.81 -18.45
C TYR A 111 0.07 23.37 -19.24
N ALA A 112 0.01 23.30 -20.57
CA ALA A 112 1.09 23.75 -21.45
C ALA A 112 1.34 25.27 -21.39
N GLU A 113 0.29 26.07 -21.22
CA GLU A 113 0.37 27.54 -21.12
C GLU A 113 0.35 28.04 -19.66
N SER A 114 0.37 27.13 -18.68
CA SER A 114 0.29 27.50 -17.25
C SER A 114 1.48 28.30 -16.73
N GLY A 115 2.64 28.20 -17.40
CA GLY A 115 3.91 28.74 -16.93
C GLY A 115 4.55 27.97 -15.77
N PHE A 116 3.95 26.88 -15.28
CA PHE A 116 4.49 26.05 -14.19
C PHE A 116 5.42 24.92 -14.66
N LEU A 117 5.38 24.58 -15.95
CA LEU A 117 6.16 23.50 -16.55
C LEU A 117 6.60 23.88 -17.98
N ASP A 118 7.66 23.25 -18.48
CA ASP A 118 8.10 23.40 -19.87
C ASP A 118 7.31 22.44 -20.77
N PRO A 119 6.43 22.94 -21.66
CA PRO A 119 5.55 22.10 -22.47
C PRO A 119 6.27 21.32 -23.57
N ASN A 120 7.51 21.68 -23.91
CA ASN A 120 8.28 21.04 -24.97
C ASN A 120 9.25 19.99 -24.44
N LYS A 121 9.26 19.78 -23.12
CA LYS A 121 10.10 18.78 -22.48
C LYS A 121 9.26 17.52 -22.22
N PRO A 122 9.76 16.33 -22.58
CA PRO A 122 9.20 15.07 -22.08
C PRO A 122 9.42 14.93 -20.57
#